data_AF-A0A2G9GID9-F1
#
_entry.id   AF-A0A2G9GID9-F1
#
_cell.length_a   1.000
_cell.length_b   1.000
_cell.length_c   1.000
_cell.angle_alpha   90.00
_cell.angle_beta   90.00
_cell.angle_gamma   90.00
#
_symmetry.space_group_name_H-M   'P 1'
#
loop_
_entity.id
_entity.type
_entity.pdbx_description
1 polymer ?
#
loop_
_entity_poly.entity_id
_entity_poly.type
_entity_poly.pdbx_seq_one_letter_code
_entity_poly.pdbx_strand_id
1 'polypeptide(L)'
;MLNQWGVVSLLILLAIEPASSSLSIIQITPEKENLLAADGISDRRRGIDLYCESWKFTVETNDAGNWTRIPERCVDFVKEYITGERYASDLKAVAVNALSYAKAVEVTGNGKDAWVFDIDETLLSNVPYYATHGFGSEIFDEPSFDDWVDLAEAPALSASLRLYNELQKLGFTIFLLTGRSEFQRNVTERNLLYAGYSNWKRLILRGD
;
A
#
# COMPACT_ATOMS: atom_id res chain seq x y z
N MET A 1 0.10 -36.91 54.77
CA MET A 1 0.54 -35.77 53.96
C MET A 1 0.23 -36.11 52.51
N LEU A 2 -0.80 -35.48 51.95
CA LEU A 2 -1.35 -35.78 50.62
C LEU A 2 -0.71 -34.87 49.57
N ASN A 3 -0.18 -35.46 48.51
CA ASN A 3 0.35 -34.79 47.32
C ASN A 3 -0.78 -34.18 46.50
N GLN A 4 -0.67 -32.89 46.16
CA GLN A 4 -1.47 -32.25 45.12
C GLN A 4 -0.58 -31.99 43.90
N TRP A 5 -0.87 -32.72 42.83
CA TRP A 5 -0.36 -32.45 41.49
C TRP A 5 -1.25 -31.39 40.85
N GLY A 6 -0.69 -30.20 40.62
CA GLY A 6 -1.36 -29.16 39.84
C GLY A 6 -1.24 -29.47 38.35
N VAL A 7 -2.36 -29.87 37.74
CA VAL A 7 -2.49 -29.96 36.29
C VAL A 7 -2.65 -28.54 35.76
N VAL A 8 -1.61 -28.00 35.11
CA VAL A 8 -1.71 -26.74 34.37
C VAL A 8 -2.38 -27.04 33.04
N SER A 9 -3.67 -26.74 32.94
CA SER A 9 -4.40 -26.77 31.67
C SER A 9 -3.87 -25.68 30.74
N LEU A 10 -3.10 -26.09 29.73
CA LEU A 10 -2.69 -25.24 28.62
C LEU A 10 -3.87 -25.11 27.65
N LEU A 11 -4.67 -24.06 27.81
CA LEU A 11 -5.69 -23.65 26.84
C LEU A 11 -4.99 -22.95 25.67
N ILE A 12 -4.70 -23.70 24.61
CA ILE A 12 -4.31 -23.14 23.31
C ILE A 12 -5.60 -22.68 22.63
N LEU A 13 -5.92 -21.39 22.72
CA LEU A 13 -6.90 -20.74 21.85
C LEU A 13 -6.23 -20.51 20.49
N LEU A 14 -6.41 -21.47 19.57
CA LEU A 14 -6.21 -21.25 18.15
C LEU A 14 -7.35 -20.35 17.66
N ALA A 15 -7.14 -19.03 17.75
CA ALA A 15 -7.92 -18.08 16.96
C ALA A 15 -7.45 -18.22 15.50
N ILE A 16 -8.10 -19.13 14.78
CA ILE A 16 -8.09 -19.11 13.32
C ILE A 16 -8.99 -17.94 12.95
N GLU A 17 -8.39 -16.75 12.80
CA GLU A 17 -9.08 -15.66 12.11
C GLU A 17 -8.99 -15.96 10.61
N PRO A 18 -10.12 -16.25 9.92
CA PRO A 18 -10.13 -16.20 8.47
C PRO A 18 -9.80 -14.76 8.08
N ALA A 19 -9.01 -14.58 7.02
CA ALA A 19 -8.66 -13.27 6.47
C ALA A 19 -9.92 -12.38 6.38
N SER A 20 -10.06 -11.46 7.32
CA SER A 20 -11.19 -10.55 7.40
C SER A 20 -10.94 -9.43 6.40
N SER A 21 -11.29 -9.66 5.14
CA SER A 21 -11.61 -8.54 4.27
C SER A 21 -12.91 -7.95 4.82
N SER A 22 -12.83 -6.78 5.47
CA SER A 22 -14.02 -6.06 5.91
C SER A 22 -14.90 -5.78 4.68
N LEU A 23 -16.03 -6.45 4.57
CA LEU A 23 -17.04 -6.11 3.56
C LEU A 23 -17.48 -4.66 3.84
N SER A 24 -17.26 -3.74 2.91
CA SER A 24 -17.74 -2.36 3.04
C SER A 24 -19.26 -2.36 3.23
N ILE A 25 -19.73 -1.79 4.35
CA ILE A 25 -21.15 -1.72 4.74
C ILE A 25 -21.95 -0.80 3.81
N ILE A 26 -21.24 0.11 3.12
CA ILE A 26 -21.76 0.99 2.07
C ILE A 26 -20.95 0.66 0.83
N GLN A 27 -21.62 0.34 -0.29
CA GLN A 27 -20.96 0.06 -1.57
C GLN A 27 -21.48 1.06 -2.61
N ILE A 28 -20.58 1.63 -3.41
CA ILE A 28 -20.97 2.31 -4.64
C ILE A 28 -21.43 1.23 -5.62
N THR A 29 -22.67 1.33 -6.10
CA THR A 29 -23.19 0.43 -7.13
C THR A 29 -22.39 0.60 -8.44
N PRO A 30 -21.92 -0.50 -9.06
CA PRO A 30 -21.36 -0.46 -10.40
C PRO A 30 -22.38 0.14 -11.37
N GLU A 31 -21.94 1.07 -12.21
CA GLU A 31 -22.75 2.03 -12.95
C GLU A 31 -24.06 1.48 -13.57
N LYS A 32 -25.19 1.97 -13.06
CA LYS A 32 -26.41 2.22 -13.84
C LYS A 32 -26.88 3.64 -13.51
N GLU A 33 -26.49 4.62 -14.31
CA GLU A 33 -27.38 5.60 -14.95
C GLU A 33 -26.68 6.89 -15.40
N ASN A 34 -26.93 7.19 -16.68
CA ASN A 34 -27.19 8.50 -17.29
C ASN A 34 -26.49 9.73 -16.70
N LEU A 35 -25.39 10.08 -17.36
CA LEU A 35 -24.79 11.42 -17.34
C LEU A 35 -25.87 12.47 -17.67
N LEU A 36 -26.19 13.31 -16.69
CA LEU A 36 -26.91 14.55 -16.90
C LEU A 36 -26.20 15.35 -18.02
N ALA A 37 -26.99 15.83 -18.98
CA ALA A 37 -26.52 16.62 -20.10
C ALA A 37 -25.80 17.89 -19.60
N ALA A 38 -24.48 17.92 -19.77
CA ALA A 38 -23.63 19.10 -19.58
C ALA A 38 -23.27 19.65 -20.97
N ASP A 39 -23.55 20.94 -21.17
CA ASP A 39 -23.32 21.68 -22.40
C ASP A 39 -21.81 21.97 -22.54
N GLY A 40 -21.14 21.32 -23.49
CA GLY A 40 -19.74 21.55 -23.85
C GLY A 40 -18.72 20.51 -23.33
N ILE A 41 -17.61 20.37 -24.08
CA ILE A 41 -16.53 19.40 -23.80
C ILE A 41 -15.83 19.69 -22.46
N SER A 42 -15.64 20.96 -22.11
CA SER A 42 -15.00 21.37 -20.85
C SER A 42 -15.85 21.02 -19.63
N ASP A 43 -17.18 21.12 -19.73
CA ASP A 43 -18.08 20.77 -18.63
C ASP A 43 -18.17 19.25 -18.45
N ARG A 44 -18.06 18.47 -19.55
CA ARG A 44 -17.92 17.01 -19.49
C ARG A 44 -16.63 16.57 -18.80
N ARG A 45 -15.47 17.11 -19.17
CA ARG A 45 -14.18 16.76 -18.51
C ARG A 45 -14.23 17.09 -17.01
N ARG A 46 -14.73 18.28 -16.67
CA ARG A 46 -14.91 18.68 -15.27
C ARG A 46 -15.83 17.73 -14.50
N GLY A 47 -16.92 17.29 -15.11
CA GLY A 47 -17.83 16.31 -14.52
C GLY A 47 -17.17 14.95 -14.27
N ILE A 48 -16.33 14.49 -15.20
CA ILE A 48 -15.54 13.26 -15.05
C ILE A 48 -14.53 13.42 -13.89
N ASP A 49 -13.76 14.50 -13.87
CA ASP A 49 -12.76 14.74 -12.81
C ASP A 49 -13.42 14.80 -11.42
N LEU A 50 -14.58 15.45 -11.29
CA LEU A 50 -15.33 15.52 -10.03
C LEU A 50 -15.80 14.14 -9.56
N TYR A 51 -16.30 13.31 -10.49
CA TYR A 51 -16.67 11.94 -10.15
C TYR A 51 -15.44 11.13 -9.76
N CYS A 52 -14.36 11.19 -10.53
CA CYS A 52 -13.17 10.37 -10.31
C CYS A 52 -12.42 10.75 -9.03
N GLU A 53 -12.43 12.03 -8.65
CA GLU A 53 -11.92 12.48 -7.34
C GLU A 53 -12.77 11.91 -6.20
N SER A 54 -14.10 11.90 -6.35
CA SER A 54 -15.02 11.32 -5.37
C SER A 54 -14.87 9.80 -5.27
N TRP A 55 -14.72 9.12 -6.41
CA TRP A 55 -14.45 7.68 -6.46
C TRP A 55 -13.10 7.35 -5.80
N LYS A 56 -12.02 8.08 -6.13
CA LYS A 56 -10.72 7.94 -5.46
C LYS A 56 -10.87 8.07 -3.95
N PHE A 57 -11.55 9.12 -3.49
CA PHE A 57 -11.80 9.31 -2.06
C PHE A 57 -12.47 8.09 -1.42
N THR A 58 -13.49 7.52 -2.07
CA THR A 58 -14.15 6.31 -1.55
C THR A 58 -13.26 5.06 -1.58
N VAL A 59 -12.30 4.98 -2.49
CA VAL A 59 -11.28 3.90 -2.48
C VAL A 59 -10.34 4.09 -1.29
N GLU A 60 -9.82 5.29 -1.09
CA GLU A 60 -8.89 5.62 0.02
C GLU A 60 -9.55 5.45 1.40
N THR A 61 -10.86 5.64 1.52
CA THR A 61 -11.61 5.41 2.77
C THR A 61 -12.18 4.00 2.89
N ASN A 62 -11.90 3.10 1.94
CA ASN A 62 -12.40 1.73 1.91
C ASN A 62 -13.94 1.60 1.81
N ASP A 63 -14.60 2.63 1.27
CA ASP A 63 -16.06 2.68 1.02
C ASP A 63 -16.45 2.18 -0.38
N ALA A 64 -15.49 2.09 -1.32
CA ALA A 64 -15.76 1.64 -2.68
C ALA A 64 -16.13 0.13 -2.76
N GLY A 65 -15.77 -0.66 -1.75
CA GLY A 65 -15.88 -2.12 -1.79
C GLY A 65 -14.84 -2.76 -2.71
N ASN A 66 -15.11 -4.00 -3.15
CA ASN A 66 -14.21 -4.72 -4.05
C ASN A 66 -14.34 -4.21 -5.48
N TRP A 67 -13.21 -3.89 -6.11
CA TRP A 67 -13.10 -3.53 -7.52
C TRP A 67 -11.88 -4.24 -8.12
N THR A 68 -11.97 -4.59 -9.41
CA THR A 68 -10.91 -5.35 -10.11
C THR A 68 -10.10 -4.51 -11.10
N ARG A 69 -10.61 -3.31 -11.42
CA ARG A 69 -9.99 -2.32 -12.30
C ARG A 69 -10.62 -0.95 -12.07
N ILE A 70 -9.91 0.11 -12.46
CA ILE A 70 -10.42 1.46 -12.35
C ILE A 70 -11.62 1.68 -13.32
N PRO A 71 -12.60 2.53 -12.98
CA PRO A 71 -13.65 2.92 -13.91
C PRO A 71 -13.04 3.49 -15.20
N GLU A 72 -13.54 3.07 -16.36
CA GLU A 72 -12.99 3.46 -17.67
C GLU A 72 -12.94 4.99 -17.84
N ARG A 73 -13.91 5.71 -17.31
CA ARG A 73 -13.93 7.19 -17.34
C ARG A 73 -12.85 7.85 -16.48
N CYS A 74 -12.22 7.12 -15.56
CA CYS A 74 -11.25 7.65 -14.61
C CYS A 74 -9.79 7.35 -14.97
N VAL A 75 -9.51 6.69 -16.10
CA VAL A 75 -8.13 6.34 -16.51
C VAL A 75 -7.24 7.56 -16.65
N ASP A 76 -7.70 8.57 -17.40
CA ASP A 76 -6.93 9.80 -17.59
C ASP A 76 -6.76 10.56 -16.28
N PHE A 77 -7.79 10.61 -15.43
CA PHE A 77 -7.71 11.20 -14.10
C PHE A 77 -6.66 10.51 -13.22
N VAL A 78 -6.66 9.17 -13.15
CA VAL A 78 -5.72 8.39 -12.34
C VAL A 78 -4.30 8.60 -12.85
N LYS A 79 -4.09 8.56 -14.17
CA LYS A 79 -2.80 8.86 -14.79
C LYS A 79 -2.29 10.25 -14.42
N GLU A 80 -3.12 11.28 -14.56
CA GLU A 80 -2.78 12.66 -14.21
C GLU A 80 -2.48 12.82 -12.70
N TYR A 81 -3.25 12.14 -11.85
CA TYR A 81 -3.02 12.14 -10.40
C TYR A 81 -1.70 11.47 -10.02
N ILE A 82 -1.48 10.20 -10.43
CA ILE A 82 -0.36 9.37 -9.98
C ILE A 82 0.99 9.83 -10.53
N THR A 83 0.99 10.46 -11.71
CA THR A 83 2.20 11.04 -12.33
C THR A 83 2.40 12.51 -12.00
N GLY A 84 1.43 13.15 -11.33
CA GLY A 84 1.41 14.58 -11.05
C GLY A 84 1.80 14.96 -9.62
N GLU A 85 1.77 16.26 -9.36
CA GLU A 85 2.16 16.83 -8.06
C GLU A 85 1.18 16.48 -6.92
N ARG A 86 -0.07 16.14 -7.24
CA ARG A 86 -1.09 15.80 -6.24
C ARG A 86 -0.72 14.53 -5.48
N TYR A 87 -0.40 13.45 -6.19
CA TYR A 87 0.04 12.21 -5.55
C TYR A 87 1.32 12.41 -4.72
N ALA A 88 2.30 13.16 -5.25
CA ALA A 88 3.51 13.50 -4.50
C ALA A 88 3.22 14.33 -3.23
N SER A 89 2.27 15.26 -3.29
CA SER A 89 1.81 16.05 -2.14
C SER A 89 1.14 15.18 -1.08
N ASP A 90 0.26 14.25 -1.51
CA ASP A 90 -0.48 13.36 -0.61
C ASP A 90 0.49 12.39 0.11
N LEU A 91 1.43 11.78 -0.63
CA LEU A 91 2.51 10.96 -0.05
C LEU A 91 3.34 11.74 0.98
N LYS A 92 3.67 13.00 0.67
CA LYS A 92 4.44 13.86 1.57
C LYS A 92 3.65 14.18 2.84
N ALA A 93 2.35 14.45 2.74
CA ALA A 93 1.51 14.74 3.88
C ALA A 93 1.46 13.54 4.85
N VAL A 94 1.24 12.33 4.33
CA VAL A 94 1.23 11.09 5.13
C VAL A 94 2.60 10.88 5.81
N ALA A 95 3.70 11.00 5.05
CA ALA A 95 5.04 10.82 5.59
C ALA A 95 5.40 11.84 6.69
N VAL A 96 4.97 13.10 6.54
CA VAL A 96 5.17 14.16 7.54
C VAL A 96 4.37 13.87 8.81
N ASN A 97 3.12 13.44 8.69
CA ASN A 97 2.29 13.07 9.83
C ASN A 97 2.90 11.88 10.58
N ALA A 98 3.31 10.83 9.86
CA ALA A 98 3.98 9.66 10.42
C ALA A 98 5.27 10.04 11.17
N LEU A 99 6.12 10.88 10.57
CA LEU A 99 7.35 11.35 11.21
C LEU A 99 7.07 12.19 12.46
N SER A 100 6.01 13.00 12.44
CA SER A 100 5.63 13.83 13.59
C SER A 100 5.19 12.97 14.76
N TYR A 101 4.42 11.91 14.49
CA TYR A 101 4.09 10.89 15.48
C TYR A 101 5.34 10.20 16.01
N ALA A 102 6.23 9.72 15.11
CA ALA A 102 7.44 9.01 15.48
C ALA A 102 8.35 9.82 16.43
N LYS A 103 8.47 11.13 16.22
CA LYS A 103 9.26 12.03 17.08
C LYS A 103 8.69 12.20 18.50
N ALA A 104 7.40 11.92 18.69
CA ALA A 104 6.75 12.00 19.99
C ALA A 104 6.85 10.69 20.79
N VAL A 105 7.32 9.59 20.16
CA VAL A 105 7.50 8.29 20.81
C VAL A 105 8.86 8.24 21.50
N GLU A 106 8.87 7.79 22.76
CA GLU A 106 10.12 7.50 23.48
C GLU A 106 10.68 6.14 23.03
N VAL A 107 11.68 6.18 22.15
CA VAL A 107 12.37 4.98 21.66
C VAL A 107 13.43 4.56 22.67
N THR A 108 13.32 3.33 23.18
CA THR A 108 14.17 2.81 24.26
C THR A 108 15.54 2.32 23.80
N GLY A 109 15.74 2.15 22.49
CA GLY A 109 16.99 1.66 21.90
C GLY A 109 17.30 0.19 22.16
N ASN A 110 16.38 -0.57 22.76
CA ASN A 110 16.54 -2.02 23.02
C ASN A 110 16.19 -2.89 21.79
N GLY A 111 15.86 -2.26 20.67
CA GLY A 111 15.48 -2.91 19.41
C GLY A 111 14.02 -3.40 19.34
N LYS A 112 13.18 -3.11 20.33
CA LYS A 112 11.77 -3.55 20.38
C LYS A 112 10.77 -2.50 19.89
N ASP A 113 11.21 -1.26 19.70
CA ASP A 113 10.40 -0.18 19.12
C ASP A 113 10.43 -0.31 17.60
N ALA A 114 9.48 -1.09 17.07
CA ALA A 114 9.45 -1.46 15.66
C ALA A 114 8.59 -0.51 14.81
N TRP A 115 9.03 -0.28 13.58
CA TRP A 115 8.20 0.32 12.53
C TRP A 115 8.11 -0.65 11.36
N VAL A 116 6.89 -0.97 10.93
CA VAL A 116 6.64 -1.91 9.84
C VAL A 116 6.28 -1.12 8.58
N PHE A 117 6.94 -1.45 7.47
CA PHE A 117 6.60 -0.94 6.14
C PHE A 117 6.11 -2.08 5.25
N ASP A 118 5.08 -1.80 4.46
CA ASP A 118 4.86 -2.50 3.20
C ASP A 118 5.87 -2.04 2.13
N ILE A 119 5.96 -2.74 1.00
CA ILE A 119 6.90 -2.45 -0.08
C ILE A 119 6.21 -1.80 -1.29
N ASP A 120 5.29 -2.52 -1.93
CA ASP A 120 4.68 -2.08 -3.18
C ASP A 120 3.72 -0.91 -2.93
N GLU A 121 3.83 0.15 -3.74
CA GLU A 121 3.09 1.42 -3.57
C GLU A 121 3.29 2.11 -2.19
N THR A 122 4.25 1.62 -1.38
CA THR A 122 4.62 2.17 -0.06
C THR A 122 6.07 2.63 0.00
N LEU A 123 7.03 1.76 -0.33
CA LEU A 123 8.46 2.09 -0.45
C LEU A 123 8.90 2.16 -1.91
N LEU A 124 8.46 1.20 -2.73
CA LEU A 124 8.78 1.11 -4.15
C LEU A 124 7.53 1.44 -4.97
N SER A 125 7.71 2.12 -6.09
CA SER A 125 6.63 2.48 -6.99
C SER A 125 6.58 1.55 -8.20
N ASN A 126 5.43 0.93 -8.42
CA ASN A 126 5.12 0.15 -9.61
C ASN A 126 4.39 0.98 -10.67
N VAL A 127 4.36 2.31 -10.53
CA VAL A 127 3.82 3.22 -11.57
C VAL A 127 4.45 2.97 -12.95
N PRO A 128 5.75 2.66 -13.12
CA PRO A 128 6.29 2.30 -14.43
C PRO A 128 5.63 1.06 -15.04
N TYR A 129 5.34 0.03 -14.25
CA TYR A 129 4.57 -1.13 -14.70
C TYR A 129 3.16 -0.72 -15.12
N TYR A 130 2.44 -0.02 -14.25
CA TYR A 130 1.07 0.40 -14.56
C TYR A 130 0.99 1.37 -15.75
N ALA A 131 2.03 2.15 -16.03
CA ALA A 131 2.08 3.04 -17.19
C ALA A 131 2.02 2.30 -18.53
N THR A 132 2.49 1.05 -18.58
CA THR A 132 2.39 0.18 -19.76
C THR A 132 1.22 -0.81 -19.68
N HIS A 133 0.46 -0.81 -18.59
CA HIS A 133 -0.71 -1.68 -18.33
C HIS A 133 -1.97 -0.86 -18.00
N GLY A 134 -2.16 0.21 -18.77
CA GLY A 134 -3.40 1.01 -18.75
C GLY A 134 -3.72 1.71 -17.42
N PHE A 135 -2.72 1.97 -16.57
CA PHE A 135 -2.89 2.62 -15.26
C PHE A 135 -3.95 1.96 -14.35
N GLY A 136 -4.11 0.63 -14.45
CA GLY A 136 -5.09 -0.12 -13.66
C GLY A 136 -6.46 -0.27 -14.33
N SER A 137 -6.60 0.08 -15.60
CA SER A 137 -7.79 -0.22 -16.42
C SER A 137 -7.84 -1.68 -16.90
N GLU A 138 -6.70 -2.35 -16.89
CA GLU A 138 -6.54 -3.77 -17.18
C GLU A 138 -6.78 -4.59 -15.90
N ILE A 139 -7.20 -5.85 -16.08
CA ILE A 139 -7.27 -6.79 -14.97
C ILE A 139 -5.84 -7.13 -14.55
N PHE A 140 -5.57 -7.14 -13.25
CA PHE A 140 -4.26 -7.49 -12.73
C PHE A 140 -3.83 -8.90 -13.17
N ASP A 141 -2.63 -8.99 -13.74
CA ASP A 141 -2.01 -10.23 -14.22
C ASP A 141 -0.76 -10.52 -13.38
N GLU A 142 -0.87 -11.49 -12.46
CA GLU A 142 0.18 -11.81 -11.49
C GLU A 142 1.49 -12.28 -12.16
N PRO A 143 1.49 -13.18 -13.17
CA PRO A 143 2.71 -13.53 -13.91
C PRO A 143 3.42 -12.34 -14.56
N SER A 144 2.70 -11.42 -15.20
CA SER A 144 3.29 -10.22 -15.80
C SER A 144 3.90 -9.30 -14.74
N PHE A 145 3.22 -9.16 -13.60
CA PHE A 145 3.75 -8.39 -12.48
C PHE A 145 4.98 -9.04 -11.84
N ASP A 146 5.02 -10.38 -11.76
CA ASP A 146 6.17 -11.12 -11.28
C ASP A 146 7.39 -10.92 -12.20
N ASP A 147 7.19 -10.96 -13.52
CA ASP A 147 8.23 -10.64 -14.49
C ASP A 147 8.76 -9.20 -14.31
N TRP A 148 7.88 -8.24 -13.98
CA TRP A 148 8.27 -6.87 -13.66
C TRP A 148 9.09 -6.77 -12.37
N VAL A 149 8.69 -7.47 -11.31
CA VAL A 149 9.40 -7.52 -10.03
C VAL A 149 10.81 -8.08 -10.21
N ASP A 150 10.98 -9.09 -11.07
CA ASP A 150 12.27 -9.73 -11.34
C ASP A 150 13.30 -8.79 -11.99
N LEU A 151 12.84 -7.74 -12.69
CA LEU A 151 13.71 -6.68 -13.21
C LEU A 151 14.44 -5.93 -12.08
N ALA A 152 13.83 -5.82 -10.90
CA ALA A 152 14.36 -5.08 -9.74
C ALA A 152 14.63 -3.58 -10.04
N GLU A 153 13.77 -2.95 -10.84
CA GLU A 153 13.91 -1.56 -11.31
C GLU A 153 12.86 -0.59 -10.72
N ALA A 154 12.01 -1.04 -9.79
CA ALA A 154 10.98 -0.18 -9.21
C ALA A 154 11.63 1.00 -8.45
N PRO A 155 11.32 2.27 -8.79
CA PRO A 155 11.93 3.43 -8.14
C PRO A 155 11.41 3.63 -6.71
N ALA A 156 12.19 4.31 -5.89
CA ALA A 156 11.79 4.70 -4.54
C ALA A 156 10.66 5.75 -4.56
N LEU A 157 9.69 5.61 -3.66
CA LEU A 157 8.80 6.71 -3.28
C LEU A 157 9.57 7.67 -2.38
N SER A 158 9.90 8.86 -2.92
CA SER A 158 10.82 9.81 -2.27
C SER A 158 10.41 10.24 -0.86
N ALA A 159 9.10 10.45 -0.62
CA ALA A 159 8.57 10.77 0.70
C ALA A 159 8.80 9.64 1.71
N SER A 160 8.58 8.39 1.27
CA SER A 160 8.79 7.18 2.07
C SER A 160 10.26 6.92 2.34
N LEU A 161 11.15 7.12 1.36
CA LEU A 161 12.61 7.02 1.58
C LEU A 161 13.08 8.01 2.65
N ARG A 162 12.57 9.24 2.61
CA ARG A 162 12.88 10.23 3.66
C ARG A 162 12.37 9.77 5.02
N LEU A 163 11.12 9.33 5.13
CA LEU A 163 10.54 8.84 6.38
C LEU A 163 11.36 7.66 6.93
N TYR A 164 11.66 6.67 6.10
CA TYR A 164 12.45 5.49 6.44
C TYR A 164 13.80 5.86 7.07
N ASN A 165 14.54 6.78 6.43
CA ASN A 165 15.84 7.24 6.92
C ASN A 165 15.73 8.01 8.24
N GLU A 166 14.68 8.82 8.42
CA GLU A 166 14.46 9.54 9.67
C GLU A 166 14.07 8.61 10.82
N LEU A 167 13.25 7.59 10.56
CA LEU A 167 12.90 6.57 11.57
C LEU A 167 14.12 5.80 12.07
N GLN A 168 15.05 5.46 11.18
CA GLN A 168 16.32 4.83 11.58
C GLN A 168 17.15 5.75 12.49
N LYS A 169 17.23 7.06 12.18
CA LYS A 169 17.93 8.03 13.04
C LYS A 169 17.29 8.18 14.41
N LEU A 170 15.98 7.99 14.51
CA LEU A 170 15.24 7.98 15.77
C LEU A 170 15.40 6.67 16.56
N GLY A 171 16.04 5.65 15.97
CA GLY A 171 16.32 4.37 16.64
C GLY A 171 15.23 3.32 16.48
N PHE A 172 14.24 3.52 15.60
CA PHE A 172 13.24 2.49 15.30
C PHE A 172 13.88 1.29 14.60
N THR A 173 13.47 0.09 15.00
CA THR A 173 13.80 -1.14 14.31
C THR A 173 12.86 -1.33 13.12
N ILE A 174 13.38 -1.27 11.90
CA ILE A 174 12.53 -1.39 10.71
C ILE A 174 12.28 -2.85 10.34
N PHE A 175 11.02 -3.21 10.10
CA PHE A 175 10.60 -4.47 9.50
C PHE A 175 9.90 -4.21 8.18
N LEU A 176 10.14 -5.08 7.19
CA LEU A 176 9.46 -5.04 5.91
C LEU A 176 8.52 -6.25 5.82
N LEU A 177 7.26 -6.00 5.46
CA LEU A 177 6.23 -7.03 5.29
C LEU A 177 5.53 -6.79 3.95
N THR A 178 5.65 -7.71 3.01
CA THR A 178 5.13 -7.53 1.64
C THR A 178 4.27 -8.71 1.19
N GLY A 179 3.37 -8.43 0.25
CA GLY A 179 2.59 -9.43 -0.48
C GLY A 179 3.38 -10.18 -1.57
N ARG A 180 4.59 -9.73 -1.93
CA ARG A 180 5.48 -10.46 -2.85
C ARG A 180 5.76 -11.86 -2.30
N SER A 181 5.93 -12.82 -3.19
CA SER A 181 6.17 -14.22 -2.84
C SER A 181 7.62 -14.47 -2.41
N GLU A 182 7.84 -15.45 -1.54
CA GLU A 182 9.16 -15.78 -0.97
C GLU A 182 10.21 -16.08 -2.05
N PHE A 183 9.82 -16.66 -3.19
CA PHE A 183 10.73 -16.90 -4.33
C PHE A 183 11.36 -15.61 -4.89
N GLN A 184 10.72 -14.45 -4.70
CA GLN A 184 11.20 -13.13 -5.15
C GLN A 184 12.07 -12.41 -4.09
N ARG A 185 12.45 -13.06 -3.00
CA ARG A 185 13.25 -12.44 -1.92
C ARG A 185 14.49 -11.72 -2.46
N ASN A 186 15.31 -12.42 -3.24
CA ASN A 186 16.60 -11.89 -3.70
C ASN A 186 16.44 -10.67 -4.61
N VAL A 187 15.48 -10.70 -5.54
CA VAL A 187 15.22 -9.57 -6.45
C VAL A 187 14.62 -8.37 -5.71
N THR A 188 13.77 -8.63 -4.71
CA THR A 188 13.18 -7.60 -3.86
C THR A 188 14.25 -6.91 -3.00
N GLU A 189 15.14 -7.66 -2.35
CA GLU A 189 16.25 -7.10 -1.59
C GLU A 189 17.20 -6.27 -2.47
N ARG A 190 17.52 -6.76 -3.68
CA ARG A 190 18.32 -6.02 -4.65
C ARG A 190 17.66 -4.69 -5.04
N ASN A 191 16.37 -4.71 -5.36
CA ASN A 191 15.65 -3.49 -5.73
C ASN A 191 15.64 -2.48 -4.57
N LEU A 192 15.37 -2.92 -3.33
CA LEU A 192 15.38 -2.06 -2.14
C LEU A 192 16.73 -1.38 -1.95
N LEU A 193 17.84 -2.12 -2.09
CA LEU A 193 19.20 -1.56 -2.01
C LEU A 193 19.45 -0.52 -3.12
N TYR A 194 19.07 -0.80 -4.36
CA TYR A 194 19.19 0.14 -5.48
C TYR A 194 18.34 1.40 -5.30
N ALA A 195 17.17 1.26 -4.69
CA ALA A 195 16.27 2.35 -4.33
C ALA A 195 16.74 3.15 -3.10
N GLY A 196 17.83 2.73 -2.44
CA GLY A 196 18.44 3.44 -1.30
C GLY A 196 17.94 3.02 0.08
N TYR A 197 17.14 1.95 0.17
CA TYR A 197 16.73 1.35 1.44
C TYR A 197 17.80 0.37 1.91
N SER A 198 18.12 0.37 3.20
CA SER A 198 19.08 -0.56 3.83
C SER A 198 18.84 -0.64 5.33
N ASN A 199 19.48 -1.57 6.04
CA ASN A 199 19.39 -1.72 7.50
C ASN A 199 18.00 -2.08 8.06
N TRP A 200 17.14 -2.74 7.29
CA TRP A 200 15.96 -3.40 7.87
C TRP A 200 16.39 -4.61 8.72
N LYS A 201 15.61 -4.91 9.76
CA LYS A 201 15.85 -6.04 10.66
C LYS A 201 15.46 -7.37 10.04
N ARG A 202 14.33 -7.39 9.31
CA ARG A 202 13.81 -8.58 8.62
C ARG A 202 12.93 -8.15 7.47
N LEU A 203 13.03 -8.89 6.37
CA LEU A 203 12.10 -8.88 5.25
C LEU A 203 11.22 -10.14 5.32
N ILE A 204 9.91 -9.93 5.47
CA ILE A 204 8.88 -10.97 5.56
C ILE A 204 8.07 -10.94 4.27
N LEU A 205 8.09 -12.03 3.51
CA LEU A 205 7.34 -12.19 2.27
C LEU A 205 6.17 -13.17 2.48
N ARG A 206 5.26 -13.21 1.52
CA ARG A 206 4.19 -14.21 1.44
C ARG A 206 4.82 -15.59 1.22
N GLY A 207 4.44 -16.56 2.05
CA GLY A 207 4.87 -17.95 1.89
C GLY A 207 4.30 -18.58 0.60
N ASP A 208 5.01 -19.58 0.09
CA ASP A 208 4.59 -20.37 -1.07
C ASP A 208 3.45 -21.35 -0.73
#